data_AF-A0A9E2H6F3-F1
#
_entry.id   AF-A0A9E2H6F3-F1
#
_cell.length_a   1.000
_cell.length_b   1.000
_cell.length_c   1.000
_cell.angle_alpha   90.00
_cell.angle_beta   90.00
_cell.angle_gamma   90.00
#
_symmetry.space_group_name_H-M   'P 1'
#
loop_
_entity.id
_entity.type
_entity.pdbx_description
1 polymer ?
#
loop_
_entity_poly.entity_id
_entity_poly.type
_entity_poly.pdbx_seq_one_letter_code
_entity_poly.pdbx_strand_id
1 'polypeptide(L)'
;RNAKRGEHYEWCRSVHAEQNAIIHSKRLDMLNAKLYLVGVDVKTGQLMTDAEPCKLCKRMIINSGISKVITYDEKKKIKVTDVEKEWIDKNMGEVKKVKGKWVVLQNIDFE
;
A
#
# COMPACT_ATOMS: atom_id res chain seq x y z
N ARG A 1 -20.79 12.32 9.28
CA ARG A 1 -20.47 12.33 7.83
C ARG A 1 -19.94 10.94 7.48
N ASN A 2 -20.48 10.25 6.47
CA ASN A 2 -19.96 8.96 6.02
C ASN A 2 -19.11 9.18 4.77
N ALA A 3 -17.78 9.07 4.90
CA ALA A 3 -16.88 9.09 3.76
C ALA A 3 -16.98 7.77 2.98
N LYS A 4 -17.00 7.84 1.64
CA LYS A 4 -16.89 6.64 0.81
C LYS A 4 -15.50 6.04 0.95
N ARG A 5 -15.38 4.73 0.71
CA ARG A 5 -14.09 4.03 0.78
C ARG A 5 -13.12 4.64 -0.24
N GLY A 6 -12.03 5.21 0.28
CA GLY A 6 -10.95 5.75 -0.54
C GLY A 6 -11.05 7.25 -0.84
N GLU A 7 -12.04 7.93 -0.26
CA GLU A 7 -12.22 9.38 -0.33
C GLU A 7 -12.02 10.01 1.05
N HIS A 8 -11.87 11.34 1.08
CA HIS A 8 -11.89 12.14 2.30
C HIS A 8 -10.94 11.67 3.41
N TYR A 9 -9.72 11.25 3.05
CA TYR A 9 -8.71 10.79 4.03
C TYR A 9 -8.40 11.85 5.09
N GLU A 10 -8.58 13.13 4.75
CA GLU A 10 -8.43 14.26 5.66
C GLU A 10 -9.45 14.27 6.81
N TRP A 11 -10.55 13.52 6.71
CA TRP A 11 -11.50 13.37 7.81
C TRP A 11 -11.08 12.31 8.82
N CYS A 12 -10.18 11.40 8.43
CA CYS A 12 -9.74 10.33 9.30
C CYS A 12 -8.72 10.85 10.32
N ARG A 13 -9.10 10.87 11.61
CA ARG A 13 -8.16 11.14 12.71
C ARG A 13 -7.22 9.96 12.97
N SER A 14 -7.65 8.74 12.63
CA SER A 14 -6.93 7.51 12.96
C SER A 14 -5.74 7.31 12.03
N VAL A 15 -4.66 6.81 12.60
CA VAL A 15 -3.46 6.41 11.87
C VAL A 15 -3.45 4.89 11.75
N HIS A 16 -3.31 4.39 10.52
CA HIS A 16 -3.26 2.96 10.25
C HIS A 16 -1.94 2.33 10.76
N ALA A 17 -1.93 1.01 10.95
CA ALA A 17 -0.76 0.29 11.42
C ALA A 17 0.46 0.50 10.50
N GLU A 18 0.25 0.49 9.17
CA GLU A 18 1.29 0.74 8.17
C GLU A 18 1.90 2.13 8.32
N GLN A 19 1.05 3.12 8.59
CA GLN A 19 1.49 4.50 8.76
C GLN A 19 2.29 4.67 10.04
N ASN A 20 1.84 4.08 11.14
CA ASN A 20 2.57 4.08 12.40
C ASN A 20 3.95 3.42 12.23
N ALA A 21 4.03 2.27 11.55
CA ALA A 21 5.30 1.60 11.29
C ALA A 21 6.28 2.47 10.48
N ILE A 22 5.78 3.17 9.45
CA ILE A 22 6.59 4.06 8.61
C ILE A 22 7.06 5.30 9.39
N ILE A 23 6.19 5.90 10.21
CA ILE A 23 6.51 7.10 10.99
C ILE A 23 7.58 6.82 12.05
N HIS A 24 7.57 5.62 12.65
CA HIS A 24 8.53 5.25 13.68
C HIS A 24 9.90 4.81 13.15
N SER A 25 9.98 4.40 11.89
CA SER A 25 11.21 3.84 11.31
C SER A 25 12.07 4.95 10.70
N LYS A 26 13.40 4.83 10.80
CA LYS A 26 14.30 5.76 10.10
C LYS A 26 14.19 5.54 8.60
N ARG A 27 14.19 6.64 7.83
CA ARG A 27 14.00 6.57 6.37
C ARG A 27 15.04 5.71 5.65
N LEU A 28 16.29 5.73 6.10
CA LEU A 28 17.37 4.93 5.51
C LEU A 28 17.17 3.44 5.77
N ASP A 29 16.71 3.08 6.96
CA ASP A 29 16.49 1.68 7.37
C ASP A 29 15.29 1.05 6.63
N MET A 30 14.37 1.88 6.13
CA MET A 30 13.21 1.43 5.35
C MET A 30 13.53 1.11 3.88
N LEU A 31 14.67 1.58 3.35
CA LEU A 31 15.03 1.31 1.96
C LEU A 31 15.22 -0.20 1.73
N ASN A 32 14.48 -0.73 0.77
CA ASN A 32 14.41 -2.16 0.44
C ASN A 32 13.90 -3.05 1.59
N ALA A 33 13.36 -2.48 2.66
CA ALA A 33 12.83 -3.24 3.79
C ALA A 33 11.59 -4.07 3.40
N LYS A 34 11.21 -4.98 4.30
CA LYS A 34 10.02 -5.82 4.18
C LYS A 34 9.03 -5.43 5.26
N LEU A 35 7.79 -5.14 4.86
CA LEU A 35 6.69 -4.88 5.78
C LEU A 35 5.89 -6.16 6.01
N TYR A 36 5.73 -6.55 7.27
CA TYR A 36 4.84 -7.66 7.65
C TYR A 36 3.52 -7.07 8.09
N LEU A 37 2.43 -7.44 7.44
CA LEU A 37 1.10 -6.90 7.69
C LEU A 37 0.13 -8.03 8.07
N VAL A 38 -0.50 -7.87 9.22
CA VAL A 38 -1.46 -8.82 9.79
C VAL A 38 -2.62 -8.03 10.38
N GLY A 39 -3.84 -8.50 10.13
CA GLY A 39 -5.06 -8.00 10.78
C GLY A 39 -5.65 -9.08 11.69
N VAL A 40 -6.30 -8.65 12.77
CA VAL A 40 -7.07 -9.53 13.64
C VAL A 40 -8.50 -9.01 13.69
N ASP A 41 -9.47 -9.88 13.43
CA ASP A 41 -10.88 -9.52 13.57
C ASP A 41 -11.21 -9.36 15.07
N VAL A 42 -11.70 -8.17 15.46
CA VAL A 42 -11.92 -7.82 16.87
C VAL A 42 -13.04 -8.64 17.52
N LYS A 43 -14.01 -9.13 16.74
CA LYS A 43 -15.15 -9.89 17.28
C LYS A 43 -14.80 -11.36 17.52
N THR A 44 -14.01 -11.94 16.63
CA THR A 44 -13.70 -13.37 16.60
C THR A 44 -12.30 -13.69 17.11
N GLY A 45 -11.40 -12.70 17.17
CA GLY A 45 -9.98 -12.88 17.51
C GLY A 45 -9.19 -13.63 16.44
N GLN A 46 -9.80 -13.95 15.29
CA GLN A 46 -9.13 -14.70 14.23
C GLN A 46 -8.28 -13.79 13.35
N LEU A 47 -7.20 -14.35 12.79
CA LEU A 47 -6.40 -13.66 11.79
C LEU A 47 -7.26 -13.37 10.56
N MET A 48 -7.25 -12.12 10.11
CA MET A 48 -7.83 -11.72 8.85
C MET A 48 -7.02 -12.34 7.72
N THR A 49 -7.69 -13.09 6.88
CA THR A 49 -7.14 -13.57 5.62
C THR A 49 -7.22 -12.46 4.58
N ASP A 50 -6.12 -12.22 3.84
CA ASP A 50 -5.98 -11.17 2.83
C ASP A 50 -6.07 -9.73 3.38
N ALA A 51 -5.27 -9.45 4.42
CA ALA A 51 -5.06 -8.08 4.89
C ALA A 51 -4.38 -7.23 3.80
N GLU A 52 -5.12 -6.31 3.18
CA GLU A 52 -4.62 -5.44 2.11
C GLU A 52 -4.56 -3.96 2.58
N PRO A 53 -3.43 -3.27 2.38
CA PRO A 53 -3.32 -1.85 2.73
C PRO A 53 -4.32 -0.98 1.96
N CYS A 54 -4.84 0.07 2.61
CA CYS A 54 -5.67 1.06 1.91
C CYS A 54 -4.85 1.84 0.86
N LYS A 55 -5.49 2.52 -0.09
CA LYS A 55 -4.78 3.25 -1.18
C LYS A 55 -3.79 4.29 -0.63
N LEU A 56 -4.14 4.98 0.46
CA LEU A 56 -3.25 5.93 1.12
C LEU A 56 -2.01 5.24 1.72
N CYS A 57 -2.20 4.11 2.41
CA CYS A 57 -1.09 3.33 2.98
C CYS A 57 -0.19 2.76 1.88
N LYS A 58 -0.75 2.26 0.76
CA LYS A 58 0.04 1.85 -0.41
C LYS A 58 0.94 2.98 -0.91
N ARG A 59 0.38 4.19 -1.06
CA ARG A 59 1.15 5.36 -1.47
C ARG A 59 2.29 5.67 -0.50
N MET A 60 2.05 5.56 0.81
CA MET A 60 3.10 5.77 1.81
C MET A 60 4.17 4.68 1.77
N ILE A 61 3.78 3.41 1.64
CA ILE A 61 4.70 2.27 1.55
C ILE A 61 5.65 2.46 0.35
N ILE A 62 5.11 2.80 -0.82
CA ILE A 62 5.92 3.09 -2.03
C ILE A 62 6.93 4.21 -1.76
N ASN A 63 6.50 5.33 -1.18
CA ASN A 63 7.39 6.48 -0.92
C ASN A 63 8.42 6.22 0.19
N SER A 64 8.12 5.32 1.14
CA SER A 64 9.05 4.92 2.19
C SER A 64 10.21 4.05 1.68
N GLY A 65 10.08 3.49 0.48
CA GLY A 65 11.11 2.63 -0.13
C GLY A 65 11.07 1.17 0.32
N ILE A 66 10.00 0.73 0.98
CA ILE A 66 9.75 -0.67 1.31
C ILE A 66 9.58 -1.47 0.01
N SER A 67 10.31 -2.58 -0.13
CA SER A 67 10.33 -3.38 -1.36
C SER A 67 9.27 -4.47 -1.40
N LYS A 68 8.88 -5.00 -0.23
CA LYS A 68 7.95 -6.14 -0.14
C LYS A 68 6.97 -5.97 1.00
N VAL A 69 5.73 -6.38 0.75
CA VAL A 69 4.70 -6.50 1.78
C VAL A 69 4.32 -7.97 1.91
N ILE A 70 4.39 -8.48 3.13
CA ILE A 70 4.20 -9.89 3.46
C ILE A 70 2.92 -10.01 4.27
N THR A 71 1.96 -10.77 3.75
CA THR A 71 0.63 -10.99 4.33
C THR A 71 0.31 -12.48 4.34
N TYR A 72 -0.87 -12.83 4.86
CA TYR A 72 -1.43 -14.18 4.73
C TYR A 72 -2.55 -14.21 3.69
N ASP A 73 -2.57 -15.25 2.85
CA ASP A 73 -3.69 -15.53 1.96
C ASP A 73 -4.88 -16.18 2.70
N GLU A 74 -5.97 -16.44 1.98
CA GLU A 74 -7.16 -17.15 2.48
C GLU A 74 -6.87 -18.53 3.09
N LYS A 75 -5.79 -19.17 2.67
CA LYS A 75 -5.34 -20.49 3.13
C LYS A 75 -4.29 -20.39 4.24
N LYS A 76 -4.09 -19.20 4.84
CA LYS A 76 -3.07 -18.88 5.86
C LYS A 76 -1.64 -19.16 5.38
N LYS A 77 -1.39 -19.13 4.08
CA LYS A 77 -0.06 -19.23 3.50
C LYS A 77 0.54 -17.84 3.37
N ILE A 78 1.86 -17.77 3.43
CA ILE A 78 2.60 -16.52 3.27
C ILE A 78 2.42 -16.03 1.82
N LYS A 79 1.86 -14.84 1.67
CA LYS A 79 1.76 -14.08 0.42
C LYS A 79 2.80 -12.98 0.45
N VAL A 80 3.65 -12.93 -0.57
CA VAL A 80 4.68 -11.90 -0.72
C VAL A 80 4.32 -11.04 -1.91
N THR A 81 4.00 -9.78 -1.64
CA THR A 81 3.72 -8.76 -2.64
C THR A 81 4.97 -7.95 -2.90
N ASP A 82 5.49 -8.00 -4.12
CA ASP A 82 6.59 -7.16 -4.58
C ASP A 82 6.04 -5.77 -4.93
N VAL A 83 6.47 -4.73 -4.21
CA VAL A 83 5.84 -3.40 -4.30
C VAL A 83 6.01 -2.79 -5.68
N GLU A 84 7.18 -2.94 -6.29
CA GLU A 84 7.47 -2.39 -7.62
C GLU A 84 6.63 -3.10 -8.67
N LYS A 85 6.73 -4.43 -8.75
CA LYS A 85 6.04 -5.20 -9.79
C LYS A 85 4.53 -5.20 -9.64
N GLU A 86 4.03 -5.27 -8.41
CA GLU A 86 2.60 -5.46 -8.16
C GLU A 86 1.84 -4.14 -8.05
N TRP A 87 2.47 -3.08 -7.55
CA TRP A 87 1.78 -1.81 -7.31
C TRP A 87 2.24 -0.68 -8.21
N ILE A 88 3.50 -0.64 -8.64
CA ILE A 88 3.99 0.42 -9.52
C ILE A 88 3.76 -0.01 -10.96
N ASP A 89 4.38 -1.09 -11.42
CA ASP A 89 4.35 -1.50 -12.83
C ASP A 89 2.93 -1.82 -13.32
N LYS A 90 2.11 -2.46 -12.47
CA LYS A 90 0.72 -2.80 -12.79
C LYS A 90 -0.27 -1.64 -12.65
N ASN A 91 0.04 -0.59 -11.88
CA ASN A 91 -0.83 0.60 -11.74
C ASN A 91 -0.27 1.85 -12.42
N MET A 92 0.89 1.75 -13.09
CA MET A 92 1.32 2.69 -14.10
C MET A 92 0.37 2.56 -15.28
N GLY A 93 -0.78 3.24 -15.19
CA GLY A 93 -1.66 3.49 -16.33
C GLY A 93 -0.81 3.86 -17.54
N GLU A 94 -1.13 3.21 -18.67
CA GLU A 94 -0.47 3.29 -19.98
C GLU A 94 0.84 4.11 -19.97
N VAL A 95 1.94 3.56 -19.45
CA VAL A 95 3.21 4.28 -19.47
C VAL A 95 3.70 4.42 -20.91
N LYS A 96 3.93 5.66 -21.36
CA LYS A 96 4.52 5.93 -22.68
C LYS A 96 5.97 6.36 -22.54
N LYS A 97 6.82 5.83 -23.42
CA LYS A 97 8.23 6.23 -23.52
C LYS A 97 8.31 7.55 -24.31
N VAL A 98 8.60 8.65 -23.63
CA VAL A 98 8.80 9.97 -24.24
C VAL A 98 10.28 10.35 -24.10
N LYS A 99 10.97 10.51 -25.24
CA LYS A 99 12.40 10.87 -25.30
C LYS A 99 13.29 10.00 -24.40
N GLY A 100 13.05 8.69 -24.39
CA GLY A 100 13.84 7.72 -23.62
C GLY A 100 13.50 7.64 -22.13
N LYS A 101 12.58 8.48 -21.62
CA LYS A 101 12.10 8.43 -20.24
C LYS A 101 10.70 7.82 -20.18
N TRP A 102 10.43 7.02 -19.16
CA TRP A 102 9.09 6.50 -18.88
C TRP A 102 8.27 7.59 -18.20
N VAL A 103 7.12 7.93 -18.79
CA VAL A 103 6.20 8.93 -18.26
C VAL A 103 4.87 8.25 -18.00
N VAL A 104 4.36 8.37 -16.77
CA VAL A 104 3.04 7.86 -16.39
C VAL A 104 1.99 8.69 -17.11
N LEU A 105 1.14 8.05 -17.92
CA LEU A 105 -0.08 8.71 -18.36
C LEU A 105 -1.00 8.74 -17.14
N GLN A 106 -1.02 9.88 -16.44
CA GLN A 106 -2.12 10.12 -15.52
C GLN A 106 -3.37 10.15 -16.41
N ASN A 107 -4.22 9.12 -16.30
CA ASN A 107 -5.63 9.28 -16.60
C ASN A 107 -6.16 10.30 -15.59
N ILE A 108 -5.95 11.59 -15.90
CA ILE A 108 -6.75 12.64 -15.31
C ILE A 108 -8.04 12.58 -16.10
N ASP A 109 -8.94 11.69 -15.70
CA ASP A 109 -10.35 11.85 -16.00
C ASP A 109 -10.78 13.11 -15.22
N PHE A 110 -10.59 14.28 -15.83
CA PHE A 110 -11.28 15.50 -15.44
C PHE A 110 -12.72 15.34 -15.92
N GLU A 111 -13.59 14.79 -15.07
CA GLU A 111 -15.00 15.18 -15.02
C GLU A 111 -15.21 16.15 -13.85
#